data_AF-A0A256ZY12-F1
#
_entry.id   AF-A0A256ZY12-F1
#
_cell.length_a   1.000
_cell.length_b   1.000
_cell.length_c   1.000
_cell.angle_alpha   90.00
_cell.angle_beta   90.00
_cell.angle_gamma   90.00
#
_symmetry.space_group_name_H-M   'P 1'
#
loop_
_entity.id
_entity.type
_entity.pdbx_description
1 polymer ?
#
loop_
_entity_poly.entity_id
_entity_poly.type
_entity_poly.pdbx_seq_one_letter_code
_entity_poly.pdbx_strand_id
1 'polypeptide(L)'
;GNFTVTIENVSQPIEVNETGSKLLYITQCPDNVEVMQGKSKTVSIAIGNNDTETITEISISVSGITSSWASSGEISSLEAGKVKKTNITFTIPKTATVELKNVKITVTGKSGSLVVKDEKTLNLKILPDEDTKATIKTMYDNYMSQAIEINKTITRLAKKGKDTSLLQTIFNDIWGKLTAAKASIDKGDYFSAFINLNGLGTKIDLANKEIEKASKAYPLWIYIIIAFVIILVLVLGYLFIPTKSQEGEEEYEEEYEE
;
A
#
# COMPACT_ATOMS: atom_id res chain seq x y z
N GLY A 1 -56.89 -30.19 2.86
CA GLY A 1 -57.21 -28.96 3.59
C GLY A 1 -56.61 -27.80 2.83
N ASN A 2 -57.43 -26.85 2.40
CA ASN A 2 -56.97 -25.68 1.64
C ASN A 2 -56.32 -24.68 2.61
N PHE A 3 -55.06 -24.33 2.36
CA PHE A 3 -54.37 -23.28 3.10
C PHE A 3 -54.49 -21.97 2.33
N THR A 4 -55.21 -21.02 2.92
CA THR A 4 -55.26 -19.64 2.45
C THR A 4 -54.12 -18.88 3.12
N VAL A 5 -53.10 -18.49 2.37
CA VAL A 5 -52.04 -17.60 2.86
C VAL A 5 -52.55 -16.17 2.71
N THR A 6 -52.82 -15.51 3.84
CA THR A 6 -53.11 -14.08 3.90
C THR A 6 -51.77 -13.36 3.98
N ILE A 7 -51.42 -12.61 2.93
CA ILE A 7 -50.25 -11.72 2.96
C ILE A 7 -50.74 -10.39 3.52
N GLU A 8 -50.42 -10.12 4.79
CA GLU A 8 -50.59 -8.79 5.36
C GLU A 8 -49.63 -7.82 4.66
N ASN A 9 -50.22 -6.82 4.02
CA ASN A 9 -49.51 -5.76 3.34
C ASN A 9 -48.93 -4.83 4.41
N VAL A 10 -47.73 -5.15 4.90
CA VAL A 10 -46.99 -4.27 5.82
C VAL A 10 -46.46 -3.08 5.01
N SER A 11 -47.29 -2.04 4.93
CA SER A 11 -46.88 -0.72 4.47
C SER A 11 -45.88 -0.16 5.46
N GLN A 12 -44.58 -0.41 5.24
CA GLN A 12 -43.54 0.31 5.95
C GLN A 12 -43.61 1.80 5.56
N PRO A 13 -43.64 2.72 6.52
CA PRO A 13 -43.58 4.14 6.22
C PRO A 13 -42.27 4.44 5.49
N ILE A 14 -42.39 5.06 4.32
CA ILE A 14 -41.27 5.64 3.59
C ILE A 14 -40.72 6.76 4.49
N GLU A 15 -39.52 6.57 5.04
CA GLU A 15 -38.78 7.66 5.68
C GLU A 15 -38.46 8.72 4.61
N VAL A 16 -39.24 9.80 4.61
CA VAL A 16 -38.95 11.00 3.85
C VAL A 16 -37.81 11.70 4.58
N ASN A 17 -36.59 11.44 4.13
CA ASN A 17 -35.41 12.15 4.61
C ASN A 17 -35.48 13.60 4.09
N GLU A 18 -35.82 14.56 4.98
CA GLU A 18 -35.86 16.02 4.68
C GLU A 18 -34.46 16.61 4.45
N THR A 19 -33.65 15.98 3.59
CA THR A 19 -32.59 16.69 2.87
C THR A 19 -33.24 17.37 1.68
N GLY A 20 -33.17 18.71 1.61
CA GLY A 20 -33.73 19.50 0.51
C GLY A 20 -33.56 18.79 -0.84
N SER A 21 -34.68 18.49 -1.49
CA SER A 21 -34.71 17.67 -2.70
C SER A 21 -33.73 18.18 -3.74
N LYS A 22 -32.74 17.36 -4.11
CA LYS A 22 -31.80 17.72 -5.18
C LYS A 22 -32.56 17.90 -6.49
N LEU A 23 -32.45 19.10 -7.06
CA LEU A 23 -33.13 19.46 -8.31
C LEU A 23 -32.59 18.66 -9.50
N LEU A 24 -31.28 18.46 -9.57
CA LEU A 24 -30.59 17.58 -10.51
C LEU A 24 -29.91 16.46 -9.73
N TYR A 25 -30.04 15.20 -10.18
CA TYR A 25 -29.49 14.06 -9.44
C TYR A 25 -29.11 12.89 -10.35
N ILE A 26 -28.05 12.17 -9.98
CA ILE A 26 -27.62 10.95 -10.66
C ILE A 26 -28.41 9.78 -10.07
N THR A 27 -29.39 9.27 -10.84
CA THR A 27 -30.27 8.18 -10.43
C THR A 27 -29.61 6.81 -10.52
N GLN A 28 -28.75 6.62 -11.53
CA GLN A 28 -28.06 5.36 -11.75
C GLN A 28 -26.61 5.63 -12.17
N CYS A 29 -25.67 5.01 -11.47
CA CYS A 29 -24.25 5.01 -11.79
C CYS A 29 -23.64 3.70 -11.29
N PRO A 30 -22.81 3.00 -12.08
CA PRO A 30 -22.10 1.83 -11.58
C PRO A 30 -21.13 2.23 -10.46
N ASP A 31 -21.06 1.43 -9.40
CA ASP A 31 -20.10 1.65 -8.31
C ASP A 31 -18.68 1.21 -8.70
N ASN A 32 -18.55 0.27 -9.63
CA ASN A 32 -17.28 -0.29 -10.07
C ASN A 32 -17.23 -0.42 -11.59
N VAL A 33 -16.10 -0.01 -12.17
CA VAL A 33 -15.82 -0.12 -13.60
C VAL A 33 -14.43 -0.72 -13.79
N GLU A 34 -14.35 -1.87 -14.44
CA GLU A 34 -13.07 -2.49 -14.80
C GLU A 34 -12.74 -2.24 -16.27
N VAL A 35 -11.55 -1.70 -16.56
CA VAL A 35 -11.07 -1.42 -17.92
C VAL A 35 -9.63 -1.88 -18.07
N MET A 36 -9.35 -2.61 -19.14
CA MET A 36 -8.00 -3.06 -19.46
C MET A 36 -7.18 -1.94 -20.10
N GLN A 37 -5.88 -1.88 -19.80
CA GLN A 37 -4.93 -1.02 -20.51
C GLN A 37 -5.05 -1.17 -22.03
N GLY A 38 -4.99 -0.04 -22.73
CA GLY A 38 -5.13 0.02 -24.19
C GLY A 38 -6.55 -0.25 -24.70
N LYS A 39 -7.56 -0.35 -23.83
CA LYS A 39 -8.96 -0.59 -24.20
C LYS A 39 -9.86 0.55 -23.72
N SER A 40 -11.06 0.56 -24.28
CA SER A 40 -12.12 1.47 -23.88
C SER A 40 -13.31 0.70 -23.31
N LYS A 41 -14.03 1.30 -22.36
CA LYS A 41 -15.28 0.76 -21.83
C LYS A 41 -16.29 1.88 -21.66
N THR A 42 -17.47 1.69 -22.20
CA THR A 42 -18.59 2.60 -22.05
C THR A 42 -19.54 2.10 -20.98
N VAL A 43 -19.94 2.97 -20.08
CA VAL A 43 -20.95 2.71 -19.04
C VAL A 43 -22.11 3.69 -19.18
N SER A 44 -23.31 3.24 -18.88
CA SER A 44 -24.50 4.10 -18.88
C SER A 44 -24.72 4.69 -17.49
N ILE A 45 -25.03 5.98 -17.46
CA ILE A 45 -25.51 6.68 -16.27
C ILE A 45 -26.89 7.26 -16.55
N ALA A 46 -27.70 7.42 -15.50
CA ALA A 46 -29.01 8.04 -15.59
C ALA A 46 -29.05 9.29 -14.71
N ILE A 47 -29.60 10.38 -15.26
CA ILE A 47 -29.69 11.68 -14.63
C ILE A 47 -31.17 12.06 -14.59
N GLY A 48 -31.67 12.42 -13.41
CA GLY A 48 -33.04 12.84 -13.16
C GLY A 48 -33.14 14.33 -12.85
N ASN A 49 -34.27 14.91 -13.23
CA ASN A 49 -34.67 16.26 -12.84
C ASN A 49 -35.88 16.17 -11.90
N ASN A 50 -35.70 16.57 -10.64
CA ASN A 50 -36.77 16.66 -9.65
C ASN A 50 -37.25 18.11 -9.44
N ASP A 51 -36.78 19.03 -10.26
CA ASP A 51 -37.29 20.38 -10.33
C ASP A 51 -38.66 20.41 -11.04
N THR A 52 -39.38 21.50 -10.82
CA THR A 52 -40.60 21.88 -11.53
C THR A 52 -40.30 22.51 -12.89
N GLU A 53 -39.07 23.00 -13.11
CA GLU A 53 -38.62 23.59 -14.37
C GLU A 53 -37.73 22.64 -15.18
N THR A 54 -37.57 22.93 -16.48
CA THR A 54 -36.60 22.23 -17.34
C THR A 54 -35.18 22.68 -17.01
N ILE A 55 -34.31 21.74 -16.70
CA ILE A 55 -32.88 22.03 -16.50
C ILE A 55 -32.20 22.10 -17.86
N THR A 56 -31.44 23.16 -18.10
CA THR A 56 -30.68 23.41 -19.35
C THR A 56 -29.17 23.45 -19.07
N GLU A 57 -28.37 23.53 -20.14
CA GLU A 57 -26.91 23.62 -20.07
C GLU A 57 -26.27 22.49 -19.22
N ILE A 58 -26.81 21.27 -19.35
CA ILE A 58 -26.32 20.15 -18.57
C ILE A 58 -24.92 19.74 -19.05
N SER A 59 -23.98 19.72 -18.12
CA SER A 59 -22.59 19.32 -18.35
C SER A 59 -22.19 18.20 -17.40
N ILE A 60 -21.41 17.25 -17.92
CA ILE A 60 -20.98 16.06 -17.20
C ILE A 60 -19.46 16.04 -17.25
N SER A 61 -18.83 16.14 -16.08
CA SER A 61 -17.38 16.10 -15.92
C SER A 61 -16.94 14.90 -15.12
N VAL A 62 -15.75 14.40 -15.44
CA VAL A 62 -15.12 13.24 -14.80
C VAL A 62 -13.77 13.67 -14.23
N SER A 63 -13.51 13.36 -12.97
CA SER A 63 -12.28 13.73 -12.26
C SER A 63 -11.71 12.55 -11.48
N GLY A 64 -10.45 12.66 -11.04
CA GLY A 64 -9.69 11.57 -10.39
C GLY A 64 -8.86 10.72 -11.35
N ILE A 65 -8.92 11.02 -12.65
CA ILE A 65 -8.14 10.43 -13.75
C ILE A 65 -7.64 11.54 -14.68
N THR A 66 -6.70 11.21 -15.56
CA THR A 66 -6.29 12.12 -16.65
C THR A 66 -7.50 12.46 -17.52
N SER A 67 -7.71 13.73 -17.83
CA SER A 67 -8.92 14.20 -18.54
C SER A 67 -9.13 13.54 -19.90
N SER A 68 -8.06 13.18 -20.62
CA SER A 68 -8.14 12.47 -21.90
C SER A 68 -8.59 11.02 -21.79
N TRP A 69 -8.70 10.47 -20.58
CA TRP A 69 -9.11 9.08 -20.34
C TRP A 69 -10.62 8.91 -20.22
N ALA A 70 -11.40 9.99 -20.23
CA ALA A 70 -12.84 9.89 -20.18
C ALA A 70 -13.51 10.90 -21.13
N SER A 71 -14.59 10.45 -21.73
CA SER A 71 -15.55 11.31 -22.43
C SER A 71 -16.96 11.00 -21.95
N SER A 72 -17.80 12.04 -21.89
CA SER A 72 -19.21 11.93 -21.53
C SER A 72 -20.07 12.24 -22.75
N GLY A 73 -21.22 11.58 -22.84
CA GLY A 73 -22.25 11.91 -23.81
C GLY A 73 -23.01 13.16 -23.40
N GLU A 74 -23.50 13.91 -24.37
CA GLU A 74 -24.13 15.21 -24.14
C GLU A 74 -25.61 15.09 -23.74
N ILE A 75 -26.02 15.95 -22.83
CA ILE A 75 -27.42 16.22 -22.52
C ILE A 75 -27.58 17.73 -22.55
N SER A 76 -28.31 18.29 -23.51
CA SER A 76 -28.52 19.74 -23.58
C SER A 76 -29.56 20.23 -22.58
N SER A 77 -30.61 19.44 -22.35
CA SER A 77 -31.70 19.74 -21.42
C SER A 77 -32.37 18.48 -20.87
N LEU A 78 -33.10 18.66 -19.75
CA LEU A 78 -33.88 17.63 -19.08
C LEU A 78 -35.17 18.22 -18.51
N GLU A 79 -36.31 17.80 -19.05
CA GLU A 79 -37.64 18.23 -18.59
C GLU A 79 -37.92 17.82 -17.14
N ALA A 80 -38.78 18.59 -16.46
CA ALA A 80 -39.24 18.32 -15.10
C ALA A 80 -39.80 16.89 -14.96
N GLY A 81 -39.38 16.18 -13.90
CA GLY A 81 -39.80 14.81 -13.61
C GLY A 81 -39.29 13.75 -14.59
N LYS A 82 -38.43 14.10 -15.56
CA LYS A 82 -37.85 13.13 -16.49
C LYS A 82 -36.49 12.63 -16.03
N VAL A 83 -36.16 11.43 -16.50
CA VAL A 83 -34.84 10.80 -16.36
C VAL A 83 -34.29 10.54 -17.76
N LYS A 84 -33.04 10.94 -18.00
CA LYS A 84 -32.35 10.69 -19.27
C LYS A 84 -31.09 9.89 -19.01
N LYS A 85 -30.84 8.91 -19.89
CA LYS A 85 -29.61 8.12 -19.89
C LYS A 85 -28.58 8.74 -20.83
N THR A 86 -27.33 8.69 -20.41
CA THR A 86 -26.17 9.02 -21.24
C THR A 86 -25.05 8.05 -20.92
N ASN A 87 -23.96 8.15 -21.66
CA ASN A 87 -22.84 7.24 -21.58
C ASN A 87 -21.57 7.98 -21.15
N ILE A 88 -20.75 7.31 -20.35
CA ILE A 88 -19.36 7.73 -20.08
C ILE A 88 -18.46 6.65 -20.66
N THR A 89 -17.53 7.04 -21.53
CA THR A 89 -16.53 6.14 -22.10
C THR A 89 -15.19 6.40 -21.45
N PHE A 90 -14.64 5.37 -20.80
CA PHE A 90 -13.29 5.36 -20.26
C PHE A 90 -12.34 4.76 -21.30
N THR A 91 -11.29 5.48 -21.67
CA THR A 91 -10.26 5.07 -22.63
C THR A 91 -8.92 5.05 -21.93
N ILE A 92 -8.42 3.87 -21.56
CA ILE A 92 -7.19 3.75 -20.78
C ILE A 92 -6.01 3.49 -21.74
N PRO A 93 -4.96 4.33 -21.74
CA PRO A 93 -3.79 4.09 -22.58
C PRO A 93 -3.03 2.85 -22.11
N LYS A 94 -2.26 2.23 -23.02
CA LYS A 94 -1.41 1.08 -22.69
C LYS A 94 -0.39 1.38 -21.59
N THR A 95 0.06 2.63 -21.51
CA THR A 95 1.08 3.09 -20.55
C THR A 95 0.52 3.46 -19.17
N ALA A 96 -0.80 3.37 -18.96
CA ALA A 96 -1.40 3.63 -17.66
C ALA A 96 -0.87 2.64 -16.61
N THR A 97 -0.74 3.03 -15.35
CA THR A 97 -0.38 2.09 -14.28
C THR A 97 -1.57 1.19 -13.92
N VAL A 98 -1.30 -0.07 -13.56
CA VAL A 98 -2.31 -0.98 -12.99
C VAL A 98 -2.62 -0.55 -11.57
N GLU A 99 -3.83 -0.05 -11.32
CA GLU A 99 -4.23 0.47 -10.02
C GLU A 99 -5.76 0.58 -9.89
N LEU A 100 -6.22 0.84 -8.66
CA LEU A 100 -7.60 1.22 -8.38
C LEU A 100 -7.68 2.73 -8.21
N LYS A 101 -8.52 3.41 -9.01
CA LYS A 101 -8.74 4.86 -8.91
C LYS A 101 -10.15 5.17 -8.43
N ASN A 102 -10.25 6.15 -7.55
CA ASN A 102 -11.53 6.77 -7.20
C ASN A 102 -11.85 7.84 -8.23
N VAL A 103 -12.89 7.61 -9.02
CA VAL A 103 -13.34 8.52 -10.08
C VAL A 103 -14.61 9.21 -9.62
N LYS A 104 -14.63 10.54 -9.70
CA LYS A 104 -15.81 11.35 -9.38
C LYS A 104 -16.45 11.85 -10.66
N ILE A 105 -17.73 11.53 -10.82
CA ILE A 105 -18.62 12.05 -11.85
C ILE A 105 -19.41 13.21 -11.25
N THR A 106 -19.39 14.33 -11.93
CA THR A 106 -20.08 15.54 -11.53
C THR A 106 -21.01 15.97 -12.66
N VAL A 107 -22.29 16.15 -12.35
CA VAL A 107 -23.29 16.68 -13.28
C VAL A 107 -23.69 18.06 -12.80
N THR A 108 -23.63 19.06 -13.68
CA THR A 108 -24.09 20.43 -13.43
C THR A 108 -25.12 20.84 -14.46
N GLY A 109 -26.05 21.72 -14.11
CA GLY A 109 -26.99 22.33 -15.06
C GLY A 109 -27.56 23.63 -14.51
N LYS A 110 -28.49 24.24 -15.24
CA LYS A 110 -29.20 25.46 -14.83
C LYS A 110 -30.70 25.24 -14.77
N SER A 111 -31.31 25.62 -13.65
CA SER A 111 -32.75 25.78 -13.50
C SER A 111 -33.04 27.27 -13.30
N GLY A 112 -33.66 27.93 -14.28
CA GLY A 112 -33.67 29.38 -14.36
C GLY A 112 -32.26 29.99 -14.28
N SER A 113 -32.01 30.81 -13.25
CA SER A 113 -30.70 31.41 -12.96
C SER A 113 -29.85 30.61 -11.97
N LEU A 114 -30.40 29.54 -11.37
CA LEU A 114 -29.74 28.74 -10.35
C LEU A 114 -28.90 27.64 -10.99
N VAL A 115 -27.63 27.55 -10.59
CA VAL A 115 -26.77 26.40 -10.93
C VAL A 115 -27.07 25.25 -9.97
N VAL A 116 -27.45 24.10 -10.53
CA VAL A 116 -27.74 22.88 -9.81
C VAL A 116 -26.69 21.82 -10.10
N LYS A 117 -26.38 20.97 -9.12
CA LYS A 117 -25.26 20.03 -9.20
C LYS A 117 -25.51 18.76 -8.40
N ASP A 118 -25.02 17.64 -8.92
CA ASP A 118 -24.86 16.40 -8.17
C ASP A 118 -23.52 15.72 -8.47
N GLU A 119 -23.05 14.89 -7.54
CA GLU A 119 -21.80 14.15 -7.66
C GLU A 119 -21.97 12.69 -7.22
N LYS A 120 -21.30 11.78 -7.93
CA LYS A 120 -21.19 10.37 -7.56
C LYS A 120 -19.75 9.89 -7.76
N THR A 121 -19.25 9.14 -6.80
CA THR A 121 -17.93 8.48 -6.90
C THR A 121 -18.11 7.02 -7.29
N LEU A 122 -17.23 6.53 -8.16
CA LEU A 122 -17.10 5.11 -8.52
C LEU A 122 -15.63 4.68 -8.46
N ASN A 123 -15.41 3.37 -8.39
CA ASN A 123 -14.09 2.76 -8.46
C ASN A 123 -13.77 2.35 -9.89
N LEU A 124 -12.72 2.91 -10.47
CA LEU A 124 -12.16 2.50 -11.75
C LEU A 124 -10.96 1.58 -11.52
N LYS A 125 -11.10 0.30 -11.85
CA LYS A 125 -10.03 -0.70 -11.76
C LYS A 125 -9.36 -0.85 -13.12
N ILE A 126 -8.08 -0.48 -13.19
CA ILE A 126 -7.28 -0.60 -14.41
C ILE A 126 -6.63 -1.97 -14.43
N LEU A 127 -7.02 -2.81 -15.40
CA LEU A 127 -6.51 -4.17 -15.55
C LEU A 127 -5.28 -4.20 -16.48
N PRO A 128 -4.30 -5.09 -16.22
CA PRO A 128 -3.14 -5.22 -17.08
C PRO A 128 -3.53 -5.77 -18.46
N ASP A 129 -2.89 -5.24 -19.52
CA ASP A 129 -2.88 -5.87 -20.84
C ASP A 129 -1.91 -7.06 -20.90
N GLU A 130 -1.85 -7.77 -22.03
CA GLU A 130 -1.04 -8.99 -22.16
C GLU A 130 0.47 -8.74 -21.98
N ASP A 131 0.98 -7.60 -22.46
CA ASP A 131 2.39 -7.22 -22.30
C ASP A 131 2.71 -6.95 -20.82
N THR A 132 1.80 -6.27 -20.12
CA THR A 132 1.92 -6.00 -18.69
C THR A 132 1.78 -7.28 -17.86
N LYS A 133 0.92 -8.22 -18.25
CA LYS A 133 0.83 -9.55 -17.62
C LYS A 133 2.15 -10.32 -17.73
N ALA A 134 2.82 -10.28 -18.88
CA ALA A 134 4.14 -10.90 -19.04
C ALA A 134 5.17 -10.24 -18.11
N THR A 135 5.16 -8.90 -18.01
CA THR A 135 6.03 -8.15 -17.11
C THR A 135 5.80 -8.51 -15.64
N ILE A 136 4.54 -8.69 -15.23
CA ILE A 136 4.16 -9.12 -13.88
C ILE A 136 4.76 -10.50 -13.55
N LYS A 137 4.73 -11.45 -14.50
CA LYS A 137 5.35 -12.77 -14.31
C LYS A 137 6.86 -12.67 -14.13
N THR A 138 7.53 -11.92 -15.00
CA THR A 138 8.98 -11.69 -14.89
C THR A 138 9.36 -11.04 -13.56
N MET A 139 8.56 -10.06 -13.11
CA MET A 139 8.74 -9.43 -11.81
C MET A 139 8.61 -10.43 -10.66
N TYR A 140 7.59 -11.29 -10.69
CA TYR A 140 7.41 -12.37 -9.72
C TYR A 140 8.62 -13.32 -9.70
N ASP A 141 9.08 -13.81 -10.85
CA ASP A 141 10.19 -14.76 -10.92
C ASP A 141 11.49 -14.14 -10.38
N ASN A 142 11.74 -12.86 -10.71
CA ASN A 142 12.89 -12.12 -10.19
C ASN A 142 12.83 -11.97 -8.65
N TYR A 143 11.70 -11.52 -8.11
CA TYR A 143 11.54 -11.36 -6.66
C TYR A 143 11.57 -12.69 -5.91
N MET A 144 11.03 -13.76 -6.50
CA MET A 144 11.12 -15.11 -5.95
C MET A 144 12.58 -15.57 -5.85
N SER A 145 13.36 -15.40 -6.91
CA SER A 145 14.80 -15.71 -6.90
C SER A 145 15.54 -14.95 -5.80
N GLN A 146 15.30 -13.65 -5.67
CA GLN A 146 15.90 -12.83 -4.61
C GLN A 146 15.47 -13.27 -3.20
N ALA A 147 14.20 -13.62 -3.00
CA ALA A 147 13.70 -14.13 -1.72
C ALA A 147 14.39 -15.45 -1.32
N ILE A 148 14.63 -16.35 -2.27
CA ILE A 148 15.37 -17.59 -2.03
C ILE A 148 16.80 -17.31 -1.53
N GLU A 149 17.50 -16.37 -2.16
CA GLU A 149 18.86 -15.98 -1.75
C GLU A 149 18.90 -15.27 -0.38
N ILE A 150 17.90 -14.44 -0.08
CA ILE A 150 17.70 -13.84 1.25
C ILE A 150 17.55 -14.94 2.30
N ASN A 151 16.69 -15.94 2.08
CA ASN A 151 16.46 -17.03 3.01
C ASN A 151 17.73 -17.87 3.28
N LYS A 152 18.49 -18.19 2.21
CA LYS A 152 19.79 -18.86 2.34
C LYS A 152 20.75 -18.03 3.21
N THR A 153 20.77 -16.72 3.02
CA THR A 153 21.64 -15.81 3.79
C THR A 153 21.21 -15.70 5.25
N ILE A 154 19.91 -15.59 5.53
CA ILE A 154 19.36 -15.62 6.90
C ILE A 154 19.79 -16.92 7.60
N THR A 155 19.61 -18.06 6.95
CA THR A 155 20.00 -19.37 7.50
C THR A 155 21.50 -19.43 7.82
N ARG A 156 22.35 -18.88 6.94
CA ARG A 156 23.80 -18.80 7.15
C ARG A 156 24.19 -17.87 8.31
N LEU A 157 23.53 -16.73 8.44
CA LEU A 157 23.76 -15.78 9.53
C LEU A 157 23.32 -16.37 10.89
N ALA A 158 22.15 -17.02 10.93
CA ALA A 158 21.66 -17.71 12.11
C ALA A 158 22.61 -18.82 12.57
N LYS A 159 23.16 -19.62 11.64
CA LYS A 159 24.20 -20.64 11.94
C LYS A 159 25.49 -20.04 12.51
N LYS A 160 25.78 -18.76 12.24
CA LYS A 160 26.91 -18.02 12.82
C LYS A 160 26.58 -17.36 14.17
N GLY A 161 25.40 -17.65 14.74
CA GLY A 161 24.93 -17.06 15.99
C GLY A 161 24.60 -15.57 15.88
N LYS A 162 24.32 -15.06 14.67
CA LYS A 162 23.86 -13.68 14.48
C LYS A 162 22.36 -13.61 14.76
N ASP A 163 21.92 -12.51 15.37
CA ASP A 163 20.49 -12.23 15.51
C ASP A 163 19.90 -11.91 14.14
N THR A 164 18.92 -12.71 13.72
CA THR A 164 18.21 -12.57 12.45
C THR A 164 16.72 -12.29 12.63
N SER A 165 16.28 -11.89 13.83
CA SER A 165 14.85 -11.75 14.16
C SER A 165 14.13 -10.74 13.26
N LEU A 166 14.73 -9.56 13.06
CA LEU A 166 14.19 -8.53 12.15
C LEU A 166 14.20 -9.02 10.69
N LEU A 167 15.29 -9.66 10.25
CA LEU A 167 15.41 -10.21 8.90
C LEU A 167 14.35 -11.27 8.61
N GLN A 168 14.08 -12.16 9.58
CA GLN A 168 13.04 -13.17 9.46
C GLN A 168 11.65 -12.54 9.33
N THR A 169 11.39 -11.46 10.08
CA THR A 169 10.12 -10.71 9.98
C THR A 169 9.93 -10.12 8.58
N ILE A 170 10.96 -9.44 8.06
CA ILE A 170 10.92 -8.87 6.71
C ILE A 170 10.76 -9.97 5.65
N PHE A 171 11.51 -11.08 5.78
CA PHE A 171 11.43 -12.21 4.86
C PHE A 171 10.03 -12.84 4.85
N ASN A 172 9.42 -13.05 6.01
CA ASN A 172 8.08 -13.64 6.10
C ASN A 172 7.03 -12.78 5.37
N ASP A 173 7.13 -11.45 5.47
CA ASP A 173 6.25 -10.53 4.73
C ASP A 173 6.50 -10.59 3.22
N ILE A 174 7.76 -10.61 2.77
CA ILE A 174 8.13 -10.82 1.36
C ILE A 174 7.54 -12.14 0.83
N TRP A 175 7.76 -13.23 1.57
CA TRP A 175 7.31 -14.57 1.20
C TRP A 175 5.79 -14.68 1.16
N GLY A 176 5.10 -14.09 2.13
CA GLY A 176 3.63 -14.03 2.16
C GLY A 176 3.05 -13.32 0.93
N LYS A 177 3.61 -12.16 0.57
CA LYS A 177 3.22 -11.42 -0.64
C LYS A 177 3.51 -12.17 -1.93
N LEU A 178 4.67 -12.82 -2.05
CA LEU A 178 5.00 -13.67 -3.20
C LEU A 178 4.03 -14.85 -3.34
N THR A 179 3.67 -15.48 -2.21
CA THR A 179 2.70 -16.58 -2.20
C THR A 179 1.32 -16.11 -2.66
N ALA A 180 0.85 -14.96 -2.17
CA ALA A 180 -0.40 -14.35 -2.59
C ALA A 180 -0.39 -13.93 -4.08
N ALA A 181 0.75 -13.39 -4.55
CA ALA A 181 0.95 -13.06 -5.95
C ALA A 181 0.88 -14.31 -6.85
N LYS A 182 1.56 -15.40 -6.47
CA LYS A 182 1.53 -16.67 -7.20
C LYS A 182 0.10 -17.23 -7.29
N ALA A 183 -0.61 -17.26 -6.17
CA ALA A 183 -2.00 -17.71 -6.15
C ALA A 183 -2.92 -16.86 -7.03
N SER A 184 -2.64 -15.56 -7.14
CA SER A 184 -3.39 -14.64 -8.03
C SER A 184 -3.05 -14.89 -9.50
N ILE A 185 -1.78 -15.09 -9.84
CA ILE A 185 -1.31 -15.43 -11.20
C ILE A 185 -1.94 -16.75 -11.67
N ASP A 186 -1.96 -17.77 -10.81
CA ASP A 186 -2.52 -19.09 -11.13
C ASP A 186 -4.03 -19.05 -11.40
N LYS A 187 -4.74 -18.09 -10.78
CA LYS A 187 -6.16 -17.83 -11.02
C LYS A 187 -6.43 -16.88 -12.20
N GLY A 188 -5.37 -16.33 -12.81
CA GLY A 188 -5.49 -15.30 -13.85
C GLY A 188 -5.84 -13.89 -13.34
N ASP A 189 -5.83 -13.65 -12.02
CA ASP A 189 -6.04 -12.33 -11.41
C ASP A 189 -4.73 -11.53 -11.35
N TYR A 190 -4.31 -11.02 -12.50
CA TYR A 190 -3.06 -10.25 -12.62
C TYR A 190 -3.14 -8.87 -11.93
N PHE A 191 -4.33 -8.34 -11.68
CA PHE A 191 -4.47 -7.12 -10.90
C PHE A 191 -4.03 -7.36 -9.46
N SER A 192 -4.60 -8.37 -8.80
CA SER A 192 -4.23 -8.72 -7.42
C SER A 192 -2.77 -9.20 -7.34
N ALA A 193 -2.27 -9.89 -8.36
CA ALA A 193 -0.86 -10.24 -8.45
C ALA A 193 0.03 -8.98 -8.44
N PHE A 194 -0.28 -7.99 -9.29
CA PHE A 194 0.47 -6.74 -9.35
C PHE A 194 0.43 -6.00 -8.01
N ILE A 195 -0.73 -5.88 -7.35
CA ILE A 195 -0.84 -5.21 -6.04
C ILE A 195 0.04 -5.89 -4.98
N ASN A 196 0.12 -7.22 -4.98
CA ASN A 196 0.98 -7.95 -4.05
C ASN A 196 2.48 -7.79 -4.35
N LEU A 197 2.85 -7.67 -5.63
CA LEU A 197 4.24 -7.44 -6.04
C LEU A 197 4.67 -5.97 -5.90
N ASN A 198 3.73 -5.04 -5.98
CA ASN A 198 4.01 -3.62 -5.90
C ASN A 198 4.65 -3.28 -4.55
N GLY A 199 5.79 -2.60 -4.60
CA GLY A 199 6.59 -2.27 -3.42
C GLY A 199 7.39 -3.42 -2.81
N LEU A 200 7.38 -4.63 -3.36
CA LEU A 200 8.28 -5.70 -2.89
C LEU A 200 9.75 -5.38 -3.12
N GLY A 201 10.09 -4.68 -4.22
CA GLY A 201 11.47 -4.22 -4.47
C GLY A 201 12.05 -3.46 -3.29
N THR A 202 11.31 -2.48 -2.74
CA THR A 202 11.75 -1.71 -1.56
C THR A 202 11.93 -2.57 -0.31
N LYS A 203 11.11 -3.62 -0.12
CA LYS A 203 11.24 -4.55 1.00
C LYS A 203 12.44 -5.49 0.83
N ILE A 204 12.71 -5.92 -0.39
CA ILE A 204 13.90 -6.70 -0.74
C ILE A 204 15.17 -5.85 -0.51
N ASP A 205 15.17 -4.59 -0.94
CA ASP A 205 16.28 -3.66 -0.67
C ASP A 205 16.51 -3.45 0.83
N LEU A 206 15.44 -3.33 1.61
CA LEU A 206 15.51 -3.24 3.06
C LEU A 206 16.11 -4.52 3.67
N ALA A 207 15.66 -5.70 3.23
CA ALA A 207 16.23 -6.97 3.68
C ALA A 207 17.72 -7.07 3.37
N ASN A 208 18.14 -6.67 2.16
CA ASN A 208 19.55 -6.66 1.75
C ASN A 208 20.39 -5.70 2.60
N LYS A 209 19.87 -4.52 2.94
CA LYS A 209 20.54 -3.57 3.87
C LYS A 209 20.71 -4.17 5.27
N GLU A 210 19.69 -4.84 5.79
CA GLU A 210 19.77 -5.50 7.09
C GLU A 210 20.73 -6.72 7.07
N ILE A 211 20.79 -7.47 5.96
CA ILE A 211 21.78 -8.52 5.73
C ILE A 211 23.20 -7.94 5.80
N GLU A 212 23.43 -6.79 5.16
CA GLU A 212 24.74 -6.14 5.16
C GLU A 212 25.16 -5.73 6.57
N LYS A 213 24.26 -5.13 7.35
CA LYS A 213 24.49 -4.78 8.77
C LYS A 213 24.80 -6.00 9.62
N ALA A 214 24.00 -7.06 9.51
CA ALA A 214 24.19 -8.30 10.25
C ALA A 214 25.48 -9.03 9.88
N SER A 215 25.91 -8.90 8.61
CA SER A 215 27.15 -9.50 8.12
C SER A 215 28.41 -8.76 8.59
N LYS A 216 28.34 -7.42 8.72
CA LYS A 216 29.46 -6.58 9.20
C LYS A 216 29.58 -6.54 10.72
N ALA A 217 28.53 -6.87 11.47
CA ALA A 217 28.60 -6.92 12.92
C ALA A 217 29.68 -7.92 13.35
N TYR A 218 30.72 -7.45 14.05
CA TYR A 218 31.75 -8.34 14.59
C TYR A 218 31.13 -9.30 15.61
N PRO A 219 31.57 -10.56 15.67
CA PRO A 219 31.18 -11.45 16.76
C PRO A 219 31.47 -10.83 18.13
N LEU A 220 30.54 -10.94 19.09
CA LEU A 220 30.72 -10.39 20.45
C LEU A 220 31.99 -10.92 21.15
N TRP A 221 32.44 -12.13 20.82
CA TRP A 221 33.68 -12.70 21.35
C TRP A 221 34.94 -11.93 20.97
N ILE A 222 34.93 -11.17 19.86
CA ILE A 222 36.04 -10.27 19.52
C ILE A 222 36.17 -9.13 20.53
N TYR A 223 35.05 -8.59 21.04
CA TYR A 223 35.11 -7.58 22.10
C TYR A 223 35.58 -8.17 23.44
N ILE A 224 35.25 -9.44 23.72
CA ILE A 224 35.79 -10.17 24.87
C ILE A 224 37.31 -10.35 24.74
N ILE A 225 37.80 -10.70 23.54
CA ILE A 225 39.25 -10.80 23.27
C ILE A 225 39.93 -9.43 23.42
N ILE A 226 39.35 -8.36 22.85
CA ILE A 226 39.92 -7.01 22.98
C ILE A 226 39.98 -6.59 24.46
N ALA A 227 38.93 -6.83 25.25
CA ALA A 227 38.92 -6.56 26.68
C ALA A 227 39.99 -7.36 27.43
N PHE A 228 40.17 -8.64 27.09
CA PHE A 228 41.20 -9.49 27.69
C PHE A 228 42.62 -9.01 27.36
N VAL A 229 42.89 -8.62 26.12
CA VAL A 229 44.18 -8.06 25.70
C VAL A 229 44.50 -6.76 26.44
N ILE A 230 43.53 -5.88 26.64
CA ILE A 230 43.71 -4.63 27.40
C ILE A 230 44.10 -4.93 28.86
N ILE A 231 43.40 -5.87 29.52
CA ILE A 231 43.72 -6.29 30.90
C ILE A 231 45.14 -6.86 30.97
N LEU A 232 45.52 -7.70 30.00
CA LEU A 232 46.82 -8.34 29.96
C LEU A 232 47.96 -7.32 29.79
N VAL A 233 47.75 -6.29 28.95
CA VAL A 233 48.70 -5.17 28.80
C VAL A 233 48.80 -4.33 30.08
N LEU A 234 47.69 -4.08 30.79
CA LEU A 234 47.70 -3.36 32.06
C LEU A 234 48.44 -4.13 33.16
N VAL A 235 48.24 -5.45 33.25
CA VAL A 235 48.95 -6.31 34.21
C VAL A 235 50.45 -6.37 33.90
N LEU A 236 50.81 -6.53 32.62
CA LEU A 236 52.21 -6.50 32.21
C LEU A 236 52.86 -5.12 32.47
N GLY A 237 52.14 -4.04 32.19
CA GLY A 237 52.61 -2.69 32.50
C GLY A 237 52.84 -2.48 34.00
N TYR A 238 51.93 -2.98 34.85
CA TYR A 238 52.07 -2.91 36.31
C TYR A 238 53.28 -3.71 36.82
N LEU A 239 53.53 -4.90 36.28
CA LEU A 239 54.70 -5.71 36.65
C LEU A 239 56.03 -5.05 36.27
N PHE A 240 56.04 -4.12 35.32
CA PHE A 240 57.22 -3.35 34.92
C PHE A 240 57.36 -2.00 35.65
N ILE A 241 56.47 -1.67 36.60
CA ILE A 241 56.69 -0.53 37.50
C ILE A 241 57.67 -0.98 38.61
N PRO A 242 58.91 -0.46 38.64
CA PRO A 242 59.89 -0.88 39.63
C PRO A 242 59.38 -0.56 41.03
N THR A 243 59.29 -1.58 41.88
CA THR A 243 58.97 -1.42 43.30
C THR A 243 60.07 -0.59 43.94
N LYS A 244 59.74 0.64 44.35
CA LYS A 244 60.66 1.48 45.10
C LYS A 244 61.08 0.74 46.37
N SER A 245 62.35 0.40 46.46
CA SER A 245 62.99 -0.15 47.64
C SER A 245 62.81 0.83 48.80
N GLN A 246 62.21 0.36 49.89
CA GLN A 246 62.21 1.07 51.17
C GLN A 246 63.65 1.10 51.69
N GLU A 247 64.27 2.28 51.65
CA GLU A 247 65.51 2.55 52.40
C GLU A 247 65.18 2.55 53.90
N GLY A 248 66.04 1.87 54.65
CA GLY A 248 65.83 1.45 56.03
C GLY A 248 65.80 2.59 57.06
N GLU A 249 65.08 2.32 58.14
CA GLU A 249 65.16 3.04 59.41
C GLU A 249 66.54 2.74 60.04
N GLU A 250 67.33 3.78 60.29
CA GLU A 250 68.54 3.71 61.12
C GLU A 250 68.14 3.81 62.60
N GLU A 251 68.45 2.74 63.33
CA GLU A 251 68.32 2.59 64.78
C GLU A 251 69.56 3.23 65.44
N TYR A 252 69.39 4.26 66.28
CA TYR A 252 70.48 4.84 67.07
C TYR A 252 70.50 4.20 68.47
N GLU A 253 71.56 3.46 68.79
CA GLU A 253 71.88 2.99 70.14
C GLU A 253 72.50 4.12 70.98
N GLU A 254 71.97 4.33 72.18
CA GLU A 254 72.57 5.17 73.24
C GLU A 254 73.67 4.38 73.96
N GLU A 255 74.90 4.90 73.97
CA GLU A 255 75.98 4.37 74.81
C GLU A 255 76.29 5.41 75.92
N TYR A 256 76.08 4.99 77.17
CA TYR A 256 76.43 5.73 78.39
C TYR A 256 77.85 5.33 78.83
N GLU A 257 78.71 6.29 79.14
CA GLU A 257 79.82 6.08 80.09
C GLU A 257 79.94 7.27 81.06
N GLU A 258 80.23 6.91 82.31
CA GLU A 258 80.38 7.72 83.54
C GLU A 258 81.67 8.55 83.60
#